data_AF-A0A1V4DUL7-F1
#
_entry.id   AF-A0A1V4DUL7-F1
#
_cell.length_a   1.000
_cell.length_b   1.000
_cell.length_c   1.000
_cell.angle_alpha   90.00
_cell.angle_beta   90.00
_cell.angle_gamma   90.00
#
_symmetry.space_group_name_H-M   'P 1'
#
loop_
_entity.id
_entity.type
_entity.pdbx_description
1 polymer ?
#
loop_
_entity_poly.entity_id
_entity_poly.type
_entity_poly.pdbx_seq_one_letter_code
_entity_poly.pdbx_strand_id
1 'polypeptide(L)'
;MNVLNCAACGARLTEPLRPLPEVPARPEYDGSKGADGLRGAPATMPRGTYAVDPKACGAPYVPHPDPEWTGVAHPGNSWMGDPDGPGLLVSAGPRDTLVVHPEDTRGYLAQNPAFEEIGCCGPPGREGPNEVCGACGAVVATLFADCTGPYETHFLPDAVRVTAV
;
A
#
# COMPACT_ATOMS: atom_id res chain seq x y z
N MET A 1 5.77 -4.16 22.00
CA MET A 1 5.76 -4.10 20.52
C MET A 1 4.36 -4.47 20.07
N ASN A 2 4.01 -4.35 18.79
CA ASN A 2 2.68 -4.72 18.30
C ASN A 2 2.78 -5.74 17.16
N VAL A 3 1.74 -6.53 16.96
CA VAL A 3 1.59 -7.41 15.80
C VAL A 3 0.21 -7.15 15.18
N LEU A 4 0.15 -7.12 13.86
CA LEU A 4 -1.12 -7.07 13.13
C LEU A 4 -1.59 -8.50 12.92
N ASN A 5 -2.80 -8.79 13.40
CA ASN A 5 -3.45 -10.09 13.26
C ASN A 5 -4.65 -9.97 12.33
N CYS A 6 -4.94 -11.02 11.57
CA CYS A 6 -6.13 -11.09 10.73
C CYS A 6 -7.39 -10.98 11.59
N ALA A 7 -8.28 -10.06 11.25
CA ALA A 7 -9.54 -9.90 11.97
C ALA A 7 -10.47 -11.10 11.80
N ALA A 8 -10.33 -11.85 10.69
CA ALA A 8 -11.17 -13.01 10.37
C ALA A 8 -10.76 -14.30 11.10
N CYS A 9 -9.46 -14.62 11.15
CA CYS A 9 -8.98 -15.89 11.72
C CYS A 9 -7.99 -15.75 12.90
N GLY A 10 -7.56 -14.52 13.23
CA GLY A 10 -6.60 -14.27 14.30
C GLY A 10 -5.15 -14.62 13.98
N ALA A 11 -4.86 -15.12 12.78
CA ALA A 11 -3.49 -15.42 12.37
C ALA A 11 -2.63 -14.16 12.30
N ARG A 12 -1.35 -14.31 12.64
CA ARG A 12 -0.34 -13.25 12.52
C ARG A 12 -0.14 -12.85 11.05
N LEU A 13 -0.09 -11.55 10.78
CA LEU A 13 0.10 -10.98 9.43
C LEU A 13 1.43 -10.24 9.26
N THR A 14 2.15 -9.96 10.34
CA THR A 14 3.41 -9.20 10.31
C THR A 14 4.43 -9.71 11.30
N GLU A 15 5.70 -9.37 11.10
CA GLU A 15 6.70 -9.34 12.17
C GLU A 15 6.30 -8.39 13.32
N PRO A 16 6.94 -8.40 14.52
CA PRO A 16 6.58 -7.45 15.57
C PRO A 16 7.03 -6.05 15.15
N LEU A 17 6.12 -5.09 15.25
CA LEU A 17 6.30 -3.72 14.78
C LEU A 17 6.24 -2.73 15.94
N ARG A 18 7.03 -1.66 15.82
CA ARG A 18 6.91 -0.47 16.68
C ARG A 18 6.04 0.57 15.99
N PRO A 19 5.05 1.16 16.68
CA PRO A 19 4.27 2.25 16.11
C PRO A 19 5.14 3.50 15.92
N LEU A 20 4.94 4.19 14.79
CA LEU A 20 5.36 5.56 14.56
C LEU A 20 4.14 6.50 14.62
N PRO A 21 4.33 7.77 15.00
CA PRO A 21 3.22 8.72 15.11
C PRO A 21 2.58 9.05 13.75
N GLU A 22 3.36 9.01 12.67
CA GLU A 22 2.93 9.31 11.31
C GLU A 22 3.77 8.53 10.29
N VAL A 23 3.25 8.42 9.07
CA VAL A 23 3.98 7.85 7.94
C VAL A 23 5.11 8.81 7.55
N PRO A 24 6.37 8.35 7.46
CA PRO A 24 7.48 9.17 7.00
C PRO A 24 7.22 9.75 5.60
N ALA A 25 7.97 10.81 5.26
CA ALA A 25 7.97 11.31 3.90
C ALA A 25 8.36 10.18 2.93
N ARG A 26 7.50 9.94 1.94
CA ARG A 26 7.77 8.93 0.92
C ARG A 26 9.02 9.32 0.13
N PRO A 27 10.00 8.43 -0.04
CA PRO A 27 11.20 8.74 -0.79
C PRO A 27 10.86 9.17 -2.22
N GLU A 28 11.49 10.25 -2.67
CA GLU A 28 11.50 10.56 -4.10
C GLU A 28 12.29 9.48 -4.84
N TYR A 29 11.78 9.07 -6.00
CA TYR A 29 12.42 8.06 -6.83
C TYR A 29 12.38 8.48 -8.29
N ASP A 30 13.55 8.54 -8.91
CA ASP A 30 13.75 9.01 -10.29
C ASP A 30 13.65 7.87 -11.32
N GLY A 31 13.27 6.66 -10.90
CA GLY A 31 13.20 5.48 -11.76
C GLY A 31 14.56 4.82 -12.04
N SER A 32 15.64 5.31 -11.44
CA SER A 32 16.99 4.75 -11.61
C SER A 32 17.15 3.41 -10.88
N LYS A 33 18.02 2.53 -11.38
CA LYS A 33 18.25 1.25 -10.69
C LYS A 33 18.94 1.49 -9.34
N GLY A 34 18.43 0.84 -8.30
CA GLY A 34 19.05 0.79 -6.99
C GLY A 34 20.39 0.04 -7.01
N ALA A 35 21.09 0.03 -5.87
CA ALA A 35 22.36 -0.67 -5.71
C ALA A 35 22.25 -2.20 -5.89
N ASP A 36 21.04 -2.74 -5.72
CA ASP A 36 20.68 -4.14 -5.98
C ASP A 36 20.36 -4.43 -7.46
N GLY A 37 20.42 -3.41 -8.33
CA GLY A 37 20.11 -3.50 -9.75
C GLY A 37 18.61 -3.55 -10.08
N LEU A 38 17.74 -3.50 -9.07
CA LEU A 38 16.29 -3.48 -9.23
C LEU A 38 15.79 -2.04 -9.42
N ARG A 39 14.63 -1.90 -10.06
CA ARG A 39 13.92 -0.63 -10.15
C ARG A 39 12.81 -0.64 -9.09
N GLY A 40 12.89 0.27 -8.14
CA GLY A 40 11.93 0.40 -7.05
C GLY A 40 12.35 1.54 -6.12
N ALA A 41 11.37 2.32 -5.68
CA ALA A 41 11.61 3.31 -4.63
C ALA A 41 12.06 2.59 -3.34
N PRO A 42 12.91 3.22 -2.52
CA PRO A 42 13.14 2.74 -1.17
C PRO A 42 11.83 2.60 -0.40
N ALA A 43 11.75 1.66 0.55
CA ALA A 43 10.56 1.48 1.37
C ALA A 43 10.24 2.76 2.16
N THR A 44 8.97 3.15 2.17
CA THR A 44 8.50 4.33 2.94
C THR A 44 8.70 4.13 4.44
N MET A 45 8.33 2.95 4.93
CA MET A 45 8.42 2.59 6.33
C MET A 45 9.76 1.91 6.62
N PRO A 46 10.48 2.30 7.68
CA PRO A 46 11.59 1.50 8.20
C PRO A 46 11.12 0.10 8.61
N ARG A 47 11.97 -0.91 8.42
CA ARG A 47 11.67 -2.29 8.87
C ARG A 47 11.35 -2.34 10.36
N GLY A 48 10.39 -3.17 10.74
CA GLY A 48 9.95 -3.34 12.12
C GLY A 48 9.12 -2.16 12.64
N THR A 49 8.53 -1.35 11.75
CA THR A 49 7.68 -0.22 12.14
C THR A 49 6.37 -0.17 11.37
N TYR A 50 5.36 0.48 11.94
CA TYR A 50 4.10 0.77 11.26
C TYR A 50 3.56 2.14 11.64
N ALA A 51 2.74 2.72 10.77
CA ALA A 51 2.00 3.96 11.03
C ALA A 51 0.61 3.89 10.37
N VAL A 52 -0.31 4.74 10.82
CA VAL A 52 -1.61 4.91 10.15
C VAL A 52 -1.47 6.01 9.09
N ASP A 53 -1.81 5.72 7.84
CA ASP A 53 -1.93 6.73 6.79
C ASP A 53 -3.39 7.18 6.67
N PRO A 54 -3.72 8.45 7.00
CA PRO A 54 -5.08 8.97 6.87
C PRO A 54 -5.50 9.18 5.41
N LYS A 55 -4.57 9.16 4.45
CA LYS A 55 -4.86 9.39 3.03
C LYS A 55 -5.50 8.16 2.39
N ALA A 56 -6.34 8.39 1.39
CA ALA A 56 -6.91 7.32 0.58
C ALA A 56 -5.83 6.70 -0.32
N CYS A 57 -5.84 5.38 -0.50
CA CYS A 57 -4.94 4.68 -1.40
C CYS A 57 -5.67 3.61 -2.24
N GLY A 58 -5.19 3.38 -3.46
CA GLY A 58 -5.77 2.40 -4.39
C GLY A 58 -7.19 2.75 -4.88
N ALA A 59 -7.83 1.79 -5.54
CA ALA A 59 -9.18 1.95 -6.09
C ALA A 59 -10.25 2.09 -4.98
N PRO A 60 -11.41 2.69 -5.32
CA PRO A 60 -11.72 3.30 -6.61
C PRO A 60 -11.00 4.64 -6.83
N TYR A 61 -10.81 5.00 -8.09
CA TYR A 61 -10.33 6.32 -8.47
C TYR A 61 -11.48 7.13 -9.06
N VAL A 62 -11.58 8.37 -8.64
CA VAL A 62 -12.66 9.29 -9.05
C VAL A 62 -12.05 10.60 -9.56
N PRO A 63 -12.72 11.31 -10.47
CA PRO A 63 -12.28 12.63 -10.89
C PRO A 63 -12.14 13.56 -9.68
N HIS A 64 -11.03 14.29 -9.62
CA HIS A 64 -10.85 15.30 -8.61
C HIS A 64 -11.90 16.42 -8.82
N PRO A 65 -12.57 16.92 -7.76
CA PRO A 65 -13.65 17.90 -7.89
C PRO A 65 -13.18 19.24 -8.47
N ASP A 66 -11.89 19.56 -8.32
CA ASP A 66 -11.24 20.68 -8.97
C ASP A 66 -10.59 20.21 -10.28
N PRO A 67 -11.06 20.69 -11.46
CA PRO A 67 -10.54 20.30 -12.77
C PRO A 67 -9.14 20.85 -13.07
N GLU A 68 -8.68 21.87 -12.32
CA GLU A 68 -7.32 22.41 -12.43
C GLU A 68 -6.34 21.78 -11.44
N TRP A 69 -6.79 20.80 -10.65
CA TRP A 69 -5.94 20.10 -9.71
C TRP A 69 -4.84 19.33 -10.45
N THR A 70 -3.60 19.48 -9.99
CA THR A 70 -2.38 18.91 -10.60
C THR A 70 -1.57 18.03 -9.62
N GLY A 71 -2.24 17.50 -8.59
CA GLY A 71 -1.59 16.72 -7.54
C GLY A 71 -1.41 15.23 -7.86
N VAL A 72 -1.10 14.46 -6.82
CA VAL A 72 -0.83 13.01 -6.89
C VAL A 72 -2.09 12.19 -6.64
N ALA A 73 -2.38 11.23 -7.51
CA ALA A 73 -3.62 10.44 -7.49
C ALA A 73 -3.79 9.65 -6.19
N HIS A 74 -2.70 9.16 -5.60
CA HIS A 74 -2.64 8.61 -4.26
C HIS A 74 -1.25 8.85 -3.66
N PRO A 75 -1.03 8.51 -2.39
CA PRO A 75 0.26 8.76 -1.75
C PRO A 75 1.40 8.06 -2.49
N GLY A 76 2.45 8.81 -2.86
CA GLY A 76 3.69 8.27 -3.43
C GLY A 76 3.65 7.93 -4.92
N ASN A 77 2.52 8.07 -5.61
CA ASN A 77 2.41 7.75 -7.03
C ASN A 77 2.21 8.99 -7.90
N SER A 78 2.38 8.80 -9.21
CA SER A 78 2.25 9.84 -10.22
C SER A 78 0.81 10.00 -10.73
N TRP A 79 0.59 11.17 -11.34
CA TRP A 79 -0.56 11.61 -12.12
C TRP A 79 -1.34 10.47 -12.79
N MET A 80 -2.65 10.41 -12.57
CA MET A 80 -3.54 9.52 -13.32
C MET A 80 -4.60 10.33 -14.06
N GLY A 81 -4.48 10.40 -15.39
CA GLY A 81 -5.51 11.06 -16.20
C GLY A 81 -6.83 10.30 -16.14
N ASP A 82 -7.93 11.04 -16.20
CA ASP A 82 -9.25 10.47 -16.40
C ASP A 82 -9.37 9.95 -17.85
N PRO A 83 -9.64 8.64 -18.08
CA PRO A 83 -9.83 8.11 -19.43
C PRO A 83 -11.13 8.60 -20.08
N ASP A 84 -12.13 8.98 -19.28
CA ASP A 84 -13.48 9.33 -19.73
C ASP A 84 -13.73 10.84 -19.77
N GLY A 85 -12.77 11.68 -19.37
CA GLY A 85 -12.94 13.12 -19.28
C GLY A 85 -11.64 13.92 -19.16
N PRO A 86 -11.72 15.27 -19.20
CA PRO A 86 -10.58 16.11 -18.88
C PRO A 86 -10.34 16.11 -17.37
N GLY A 87 -9.08 15.92 -16.98
CA GLY A 87 -8.65 16.10 -15.60
C GLY A 87 -7.90 14.91 -15.02
N LEU A 88 -7.78 14.94 -13.70
CA LEU A 88 -7.00 14.02 -12.91
C LEU A 88 -7.88 13.21 -11.97
N LEU A 89 -7.52 11.95 -11.81
CA LEU A 89 -8.13 11.07 -10.84
C LEU A 89 -7.42 11.16 -9.49
N VAL A 90 -8.21 11.05 -8.42
CA VAL A 90 -7.74 10.88 -7.04
C VAL A 90 -8.32 9.60 -6.47
N SER A 91 -7.57 8.95 -5.58
CA SER A 91 -8.02 7.76 -4.87
C SER A 91 -9.16 8.14 -3.93
N ALA A 92 -10.26 7.41 -4.08
CA ALA A 92 -11.37 7.31 -3.14
C ALA A 92 -11.38 5.92 -2.46
N GLY A 93 -10.23 5.24 -2.48
CA GLY A 93 -10.02 3.96 -1.82
C GLY A 93 -9.98 4.04 -0.29
N PRO A 94 -9.60 2.93 0.36
CA PRO A 94 -9.49 2.84 1.81
C PRO A 94 -8.61 3.96 2.39
N ARG A 95 -9.06 4.48 3.53
CA ARG A 95 -8.35 5.47 4.36
C ARG A 95 -7.97 4.84 5.70
N ASP A 96 -7.12 5.55 6.44
CA ASP A 96 -6.67 5.15 7.77
C ASP A 96 -6.04 3.75 7.76
N THR A 97 -5.36 3.43 6.66
CA THR A 97 -4.70 2.14 6.45
C THR A 97 -3.43 2.05 7.31
N LEU A 98 -3.10 0.84 7.78
CA LEU A 98 -1.87 0.62 8.53
C LEU A 98 -0.74 0.29 7.55
N VAL A 99 0.20 1.22 7.42
CA VAL A 99 1.32 1.11 6.48
C VAL A 99 2.51 0.45 7.16
N VAL A 100 3.08 -0.54 6.50
CA VAL A 100 4.27 -1.27 6.97
C VAL A 100 5.30 -1.41 5.86
N HIS A 101 6.52 -1.78 6.23
CA HIS A 101 7.50 -2.22 5.25
C HIS A 101 7.06 -3.57 4.66
N PRO A 102 7.04 -3.75 3.33
CA PRO A 102 6.55 -4.99 2.72
C PRO A 102 7.31 -6.26 3.14
N GLU A 103 8.57 -6.12 3.57
CA GLU A 103 9.39 -7.24 4.02
C GLU A 103 8.95 -7.79 5.38
N ASP A 104 8.24 -6.99 6.17
CA ASP A 104 7.70 -7.42 7.46
C ASP A 104 6.44 -8.31 7.28
N THR A 105 5.93 -8.46 6.04
CA THR A 105 4.68 -9.20 5.73
C THR A 105 4.88 -10.45 4.86
N ARG A 106 5.98 -10.54 4.11
CA ARG A 106 6.23 -11.59 3.08
C ARG A 106 6.04 -13.04 3.54
N GLY A 107 6.27 -13.34 4.83
CA GLY A 107 6.09 -14.67 5.39
C GLY A 107 4.65 -15.02 5.80
N TYR A 108 3.73 -14.06 5.74
CA TYR A 108 2.39 -14.16 6.32
C TYR A 108 1.27 -13.91 5.31
N LEU A 109 1.56 -13.16 4.24
CA LEU A 109 0.60 -12.81 3.20
C LEU A 109 0.83 -13.62 1.93
N ALA A 110 -0.23 -13.76 1.14
CA ALA A 110 -0.16 -14.30 -0.20
C ALA A 110 -0.85 -13.33 -1.17
N GLN A 111 -0.53 -13.44 -2.46
CA GLN A 111 -1.20 -12.66 -3.49
C GLN A 111 -2.69 -13.05 -3.55
N ASN A 112 -3.56 -12.05 -3.66
CA ASN A 112 -4.99 -12.26 -3.89
C ASN A 112 -5.19 -12.89 -5.29
N PRO A 113 -5.75 -14.10 -5.42
CA PRO A 113 -5.94 -14.74 -6.73
C PRO A 113 -6.98 -14.03 -7.60
N ALA A 114 -7.84 -13.18 -7.02
CA ALA A 114 -8.80 -12.37 -7.76
C ALA A 114 -8.20 -11.06 -8.31
N PHE A 115 -6.92 -10.79 -8.05
CA PHE A 115 -6.23 -9.59 -8.51
C PHE A 115 -5.53 -9.85 -9.84
N GLU A 116 -5.93 -9.09 -10.87
CA GLU A 116 -5.52 -9.33 -12.26
C GLU A 116 -4.40 -8.40 -12.75
N GLU A 117 -4.17 -7.24 -12.13
CA GLU A 117 -3.17 -6.28 -12.62
C GLU A 117 -1.77 -6.59 -12.09
N ILE A 118 -0.80 -6.77 -12.99
CA ILE A 118 0.61 -6.93 -12.61
C ILE A 118 1.38 -5.81 -13.32
N GLY A 119 1.94 -4.88 -12.55
CA GLY A 119 2.80 -3.82 -13.08
C GLY A 119 4.12 -4.39 -13.59
N CYS A 120 4.94 -3.54 -14.23
CA CYS A 120 6.17 -3.99 -14.87
C CYS A 120 7.17 -4.58 -13.86
N CYS A 121 7.18 -4.09 -12.63
CA CYS A 121 8.13 -4.49 -11.59
C CYS A 121 7.45 -5.09 -10.33
N GLY A 122 6.13 -5.01 -10.25
CA GLY A 122 5.33 -5.44 -9.12
C GLY A 122 3.92 -4.83 -9.20
N PRO A 123 3.01 -5.15 -8.27
CA PRO A 123 1.68 -4.55 -8.26
C PRO A 123 1.78 -3.03 -8.00
N PRO A 124 1.13 -2.19 -8.82
CA PRO A 124 1.10 -0.76 -8.57
C PRO A 124 0.07 -0.38 -7.50
N GLY A 125 -0.72 -1.34 -7.00
CA GLY A 125 -1.73 -1.15 -5.95
C GLY A 125 -2.95 -0.34 -6.37
N ARG A 126 -3.12 -0.13 -7.68
CA ARG A 126 -4.15 0.74 -8.24
C ARG A 126 -5.54 0.13 -8.13
N GLU A 127 -5.69 -1.17 -8.31
CA GLU A 127 -6.98 -1.87 -8.31
C GLU A 127 -7.47 -2.14 -6.88
N GLY A 128 -6.68 -1.71 -5.88
CA GLY A 128 -6.99 -1.85 -4.47
C GLY A 128 -6.40 -3.14 -3.87
N PRO A 129 -7.09 -3.79 -2.92
CA PRO A 129 -6.54 -4.89 -2.12
C PRO A 129 -6.08 -6.11 -2.94
N ASN A 130 -4.79 -6.37 -2.90
CA ASN A 130 -4.11 -7.41 -3.70
C ASN A 130 -3.36 -8.45 -2.86
N GLU A 131 -3.43 -8.36 -1.53
CA GLU A 131 -2.87 -9.33 -0.60
C GLU A 131 -3.95 -9.93 0.32
N VAL A 132 -3.84 -11.24 0.52
CA VAL A 132 -4.69 -12.04 1.40
C VAL A 132 -3.88 -12.61 2.56
N CYS A 133 -4.56 -12.90 3.67
CA CYS A 133 -4.02 -13.66 4.77
C CYS A 133 -3.60 -15.05 4.28
N GLY A 134 -2.33 -15.43 4.44
CA GLY A 134 -1.81 -16.72 4.00
C GLY A 134 -2.45 -17.93 4.72
N ALA A 135 -3.10 -17.72 5.86
CA ALA A 135 -3.74 -18.78 6.63
C ALA A 135 -5.20 -19.05 6.23
N CYS A 136 -5.98 -18.01 5.90
CA CYS A 136 -7.43 -18.14 5.66
C CYS A 136 -7.92 -17.57 4.33
N GLY A 137 -7.07 -16.87 3.58
CA GLY A 137 -7.43 -16.27 2.29
C GLY A 137 -8.25 -14.99 2.38
N ALA A 138 -8.53 -14.45 3.57
CA ALA A 138 -9.23 -13.17 3.71
C ALA A 138 -8.39 -12.04 3.10
N VAL A 139 -9.00 -11.15 2.34
CA VAL A 139 -8.37 -9.94 1.79
C VAL A 139 -8.02 -8.99 2.94
N VAL A 140 -6.75 -8.59 3.03
CA VAL A 140 -6.25 -7.83 4.20
C VAL A 140 -5.44 -6.59 3.83
N ALA A 141 -4.81 -6.54 2.66
CA ALA A 141 -3.91 -5.44 2.34
C ALA A 141 -3.77 -5.14 0.84
N THR A 142 -3.20 -3.98 0.55
CA THR A 142 -2.69 -3.56 -0.75
C THR A 142 -1.18 -3.39 -0.68
N LEU A 143 -0.45 -4.16 -1.47
CA LEU A 143 0.96 -3.98 -1.76
C LEU A 143 1.13 -2.98 -2.92
N PHE A 144 1.92 -1.95 -2.67
CA PHE A 144 2.51 -1.06 -3.66
C PHE A 144 3.97 -1.46 -3.83
N ALA A 145 4.31 -1.98 -5.01
CA ALA A 145 5.66 -2.45 -5.32
C ALA A 145 6.05 -2.30 -6.80
N ASP A 146 5.30 -1.50 -7.57
CA ASP A 146 5.72 -1.16 -8.92
C ASP A 146 6.89 -0.15 -8.93
N CYS A 147 7.67 -0.15 -10.01
CA CYS A 147 8.87 0.69 -10.14
C CYS A 147 8.58 2.17 -10.43
N THR A 148 7.32 2.59 -10.39
CA THR A 148 6.91 3.98 -10.62
C THR A 148 6.19 4.59 -9.42
N GLY A 149 6.01 3.82 -8.34
CA GLY A 149 5.28 4.20 -7.14
C GLY A 149 6.06 3.94 -5.86
N PRO A 150 5.40 4.10 -4.70
CA PRO A 150 6.03 3.83 -3.42
C PRO A 150 6.24 2.33 -3.22
N TYR A 151 7.10 1.98 -2.26
CA TYR A 151 7.26 0.60 -1.82
C TYR A 151 6.71 0.44 -0.38
N GLU A 152 5.48 -0.02 -0.28
CA GLU A 152 4.71 -0.05 0.97
C GLU A 152 3.56 -1.06 0.93
N THR A 153 3.23 -1.66 2.09
CA THR A 153 2.03 -2.49 2.26
C THR A 153 1.03 -1.77 3.15
N HIS A 154 -0.18 -1.56 2.64
CA HIS A 154 -1.29 -0.90 3.33
C HIS A 154 -2.32 -1.93 3.78
N PHE A 155 -2.40 -2.20 5.09
CA PHE A 155 -3.47 -3.04 5.64
C PHE A 155 -4.79 -2.27 5.73
N LEU A 156 -5.88 -2.93 5.34
CA LEU A 156 -7.24 -2.44 5.53
C LEU A 156 -7.55 -2.37 7.03
N PRO A 157 -8.03 -1.24 7.55
CA PRO A 157 -8.21 -1.04 8.99
C PRO A 157 -9.17 -2.07 9.61
N ASP A 158 -10.24 -2.42 8.90
CA ASP A 158 -11.24 -3.38 9.39
C ASP A 158 -10.83 -4.85 9.23
N ALA A 159 -9.78 -5.13 8.44
CA ALA A 159 -9.31 -6.48 8.19
C ALA A 159 -8.24 -6.95 9.18
N VAL A 160 -7.76 -6.04 10.05
CA VAL A 160 -6.68 -6.33 11.00
C VAL A 160 -7.02 -5.90 12.44
N ARG A 161 -6.40 -6.57 13.40
CA ARG A 161 -6.41 -6.19 14.82
C ARG A 161 -4.98 -6.00 15.27
N VAL A 162 -4.71 -4.88 15.96
CA VAL A 162 -3.41 -4.63 16.57
C VAL A 162 -3.39 -5.24 17.96
N THR A 163 -2.46 -6.16 18.20
CA THR A 163 -2.25 -6.78 19.52
C THR A 163 -0.86 -6.45 20.05
N ALA A 164 -0.77 -6.06 21.32
CA ALA A 164 0.51 -5.88 21.99
C ALA A 164 1.19 -7.24 22.22
N VAL A 165 2.51 -7.26 22.02
CA VAL A 165 3.43 -8.38 22.30
C VAL A 165 4.63 -7.92 23.11
#